data_AF-A0A8J9W1K0-F1
#
_entry.id   AF-A0A8J9W1K0-F1
#
_cell.length_a   1.000
_cell.length_b   1.000
_cell.length_c   1.000
_cell.angle_alpha   90.00
_cell.angle_beta   90.00
_cell.angle_gamma   90.00
#
_symmetry.space_group_name_H-M   'P 1'
#
loop_
_entity.id
_entity.type
_entity.pdbx_description
1 polymer ?
#
loop_
_entity_poly.entity_id
_entity_poly.type
_entity_poly.pdbx_seq_one_letter_code
_entity_poly.pdbx_strand_id
1 'polypeptide(L)'
;MMLGKRLPLYIMLCHPVFNYVSNVAASRLKLGIFPTAYTSALADCVSFHVFDIIAIKLLWWTWHDTDPTIYERHFWVPFTSTLYRLTFSPTFTLFFYGTHKVMTGKRMLQAGSFLQETASILLTGLLTFPAAVATHFIPLYHSLHDALGASSEVCVLAVIYLYILIVWVSDRNGPEEARPRKKGKHPWKDELTLVVLIHFLTFAGLVVFAKPESIVSTGVHEPLGPCNETVHFYNAIGQVVSKRKYLCPTDYDEGYMDFHCVHGGKAPPGVHHWYTICGTPYENHAEYITVVWGFCLLGLAYYYNLLACSGLDEAPNKKHKTN
;
A
#
# COMPACT_ATOMS: atom_id res chain seq x y z
N MET A 1 -9.56 -11.10 -11.61
CA MET A 1 -9.76 -11.62 -10.23
C MET A 1 -9.51 -13.13 -10.20
N MET A 2 -9.13 -13.68 -9.05
CA MET A 2 -8.93 -15.10 -8.77
C MET A 2 -9.88 -15.60 -7.66
N LEU A 3 -9.97 -16.92 -7.46
CA LEU A 3 -10.77 -17.59 -6.42
C LEU A 3 -12.24 -17.16 -6.39
N GLY A 4 -12.97 -17.36 -7.48
CA GLY A 4 -14.39 -17.07 -7.54
C GLY A 4 -14.73 -15.58 -7.43
N LYS A 5 -13.89 -14.70 -8.00
CA LYS A 5 -14.07 -13.24 -8.03
C LYS A 5 -13.92 -12.56 -6.65
N ARG A 6 -13.15 -13.17 -5.74
CA ARG A 6 -12.95 -12.62 -4.39
C ARG A 6 -11.57 -12.01 -4.17
N LEU A 7 -10.60 -12.36 -5.02
CA LEU A 7 -9.23 -11.86 -4.88
C LEU A 7 -8.81 -11.08 -6.13
N PRO A 8 -8.64 -9.75 -6.03
CA PRO A 8 -8.03 -8.97 -7.10
C PRO A 8 -6.62 -9.45 -7.41
N LEU A 9 -6.31 -9.62 -8.71
CA LEU A 9 -5.01 -10.16 -9.13
C LEU A 9 -3.85 -9.20 -8.80
N TYR A 10 -4.12 -7.89 -8.81
CA TYR A 10 -3.12 -6.87 -8.46
C TYR A 10 -2.63 -7.02 -7.02
N ILE A 11 -3.47 -7.50 -6.08
CA ILE A 11 -3.05 -7.74 -4.70
C ILE A 11 -1.97 -8.84 -4.69
N MET A 12 -2.13 -9.89 -5.50
CA MET A 12 -1.19 -11.00 -5.57
C MET A 12 0.11 -10.66 -6.30
N LEU A 13 0.05 -9.79 -7.30
CA LEU A 13 1.19 -9.47 -8.16
C LEU A 13 1.94 -8.20 -7.72
N CYS A 14 1.22 -7.15 -7.34
CA CYS A 14 1.79 -5.85 -7.04
C CYS A 14 2.17 -5.71 -5.55
N HIS A 15 1.35 -6.20 -4.60
CA HIS A 15 1.67 -6.01 -3.18
C HIS A 15 3.01 -6.63 -2.78
N PRO A 16 3.36 -7.86 -3.21
CA PRO A 16 4.67 -8.43 -2.88
C PRO A 16 5.83 -7.62 -3.47
N VAL A 17 5.65 -7.05 -4.67
CA VAL A 17 6.68 -6.21 -5.31
C VAL A 17 6.93 -4.95 -4.49
N PHE A 18 5.87 -4.21 -4.10
CA PHE A 18 6.02 -3.03 -3.26
C PHE A 18 6.67 -3.35 -1.92
N ASN A 19 6.21 -4.42 -1.26
CA ASN A 19 6.74 -4.81 0.03
C ASN A 19 8.21 -5.25 -0.07
N TYR A 20 8.57 -6.03 -1.09
CA TYR A 20 9.95 -6.47 -1.34
C TYR A 20 10.87 -5.29 -1.63
N VAL A 21 10.50 -4.42 -2.57
CA VAL A 21 11.30 -3.26 -2.97
C VAL A 21 11.57 -2.35 -1.77
N SER A 22 10.54 -2.11 -0.97
CA SER A 22 10.62 -1.29 0.24
C SER A 22 11.47 -1.94 1.34
N ASN A 23 11.36 -3.25 1.52
CA ASN A 23 12.14 -3.98 2.52
C ASN A 23 13.64 -4.02 2.19
N VAL A 24 13.98 -4.32 0.94
CA VAL A 24 15.38 -4.34 0.51
C VAL A 24 15.96 -2.92 0.62
N ALA A 25 15.25 -1.89 0.16
CA ALA A 25 15.67 -0.51 0.30
C ALA A 25 15.89 -0.10 1.77
N ALA A 26 14.93 -0.40 2.64
CA ALA A 26 15.01 -0.08 4.07
C ALA A 26 16.17 -0.81 4.77
N SER A 27 16.47 -2.05 4.37
CA SER A 27 17.55 -2.84 4.96
C SER A 27 18.94 -2.21 4.80
N ARG A 28 19.12 -1.38 3.77
CA ARG A 28 20.38 -0.67 3.49
C ARG A 28 20.73 0.41 4.51
N LEU A 29 19.75 0.92 5.25
CA LEU A 29 20.01 1.79 6.40
C LEU A 29 20.66 1.02 7.57
N LYS A 30 20.66 -0.32 7.54
CA LYS A 30 21.25 -1.18 8.59
C LYS A 30 20.77 -0.82 10.00
N LEU A 31 19.51 -0.41 10.12
CA LEU A 31 18.88 -0.16 11.41
C LEU A 31 18.54 -1.48 12.11
N GLY A 32 18.10 -1.38 13.36
CA GLY A 32 17.49 -2.52 14.05
C GLY A 32 16.24 -3.04 13.33
N ILE A 33 15.71 -4.18 13.78
CA ILE A 33 14.55 -4.84 13.15
C ILE A 33 13.30 -3.97 13.13
N PHE A 34 13.00 -3.27 14.24
CA PHE A 34 11.82 -2.42 14.33
C PHE A 34 11.92 -1.18 13.45
N PRO A 35 12.98 -0.36 13.52
CA PRO A 35 13.07 0.83 12.67
C PRO A 35 13.16 0.47 11.18
N THR A 36 13.77 -0.66 10.82
CA THR A 36 13.78 -1.17 9.43
C THR A 36 12.37 -1.49 8.96
N ALA A 37 11.54 -2.14 9.79
CA ALA A 37 10.15 -2.44 9.46
C ALA A 37 9.32 -1.18 9.23
N TYR A 38 9.47 -0.15 10.08
CA TYR A 38 8.74 1.11 9.91
C TYR A 38 9.26 1.95 8.73
N THR A 39 10.57 1.91 8.46
CA THR A 39 11.14 2.51 7.24
C THR A 39 10.56 1.85 5.99
N SER A 40 10.52 0.52 5.96
CA SER A 40 9.91 -0.25 4.88
C SER A 40 8.44 0.11 4.71
N ALA A 41 7.68 0.25 5.80
CA ALA A 41 6.28 0.65 5.77
C ALA A 41 6.06 2.05 5.14
N LEU A 42 6.91 3.02 5.46
CA LEU A 42 6.85 4.37 4.87
C LEU A 42 7.17 4.34 3.37
N ALA A 43 8.20 3.58 2.96
CA ALA A 43 8.59 3.40 1.55
C ALA A 43 7.48 2.70 0.74
N ASP A 44 6.88 1.68 1.33
CA ASP A 44 5.79 0.91 0.76
C ASP A 44 4.53 1.76 0.60
N CYS A 45 4.19 2.53 1.65
CA CYS A 45 3.05 3.42 1.68
C CYS A 45 3.13 4.49 0.59
N VAL A 46 4.27 5.21 0.46
CA VAL A 46 4.39 6.27 -0.57
C VAL A 46 4.33 5.69 -1.98
N SER A 47 4.95 4.53 -2.22
CA SER A 47 4.91 3.86 -3.52
C SER A 47 3.50 3.42 -3.90
N PHE A 48 2.81 2.80 -2.95
CA PHE A 48 1.46 2.28 -3.16
C PHE A 48 0.42 3.41 -3.27
N HIS A 49 0.56 4.49 -2.52
CA HIS A 49 -0.41 5.60 -2.54
C HIS A 49 -0.48 6.27 -3.91
N VAL A 50 0.66 6.49 -4.56
CA VAL A 50 0.72 6.99 -5.95
C VAL A 50 0.01 6.05 -6.91
N PHE A 51 0.22 4.74 -6.74
CA PHE A 51 -0.45 3.71 -7.52
C PHE A 51 -1.96 3.73 -7.29
N ASP A 52 -2.43 3.86 -6.04
CA ASP A 52 -3.84 3.85 -5.67
C ASP A 52 -4.61 5.06 -6.24
N ILE A 53 -4.04 6.27 -6.12
CA ILE A 53 -4.65 7.50 -6.68
C ILE A 53 -4.88 7.36 -8.19
N ILE A 54 -3.87 6.91 -8.93
CA ILE A 54 -3.95 6.76 -10.38
C ILE A 54 -4.88 5.61 -10.76
N ALA A 55 -4.80 4.50 -10.05
CA ALA A 55 -5.57 3.31 -10.35
C ALA A 55 -7.07 3.53 -10.25
N ILE A 56 -7.54 4.21 -9.21
CA ILE A 56 -8.96 4.56 -9.06
C ILE A 56 -9.39 5.47 -10.19
N LYS A 57 -8.61 6.51 -10.49
CA LYS A 57 -8.95 7.46 -11.55
C LYS A 57 -8.93 6.83 -12.94
N LEU A 58 -8.15 5.77 -13.15
CA LEU A 58 -8.13 4.97 -14.38
C LEU A 58 -8.98 3.68 -14.29
N LEU A 59 -9.90 3.60 -13.32
CA LEU A 59 -10.88 2.51 -13.19
C LEU A 59 -10.29 1.10 -13.10
N TRP A 60 -9.10 0.94 -12.53
CA TRP A 60 -8.51 -0.38 -12.28
C TRP A 60 -9.26 -1.13 -11.18
N TRP A 61 -9.82 -0.38 -10.23
CA TRP A 61 -10.82 -0.82 -9.25
C TRP A 61 -11.67 0.36 -8.80
N THR A 62 -12.75 0.06 -8.10
CA THR A 62 -13.64 1.03 -7.47
C THR A 62 -13.76 0.71 -5.98
N TRP A 63 -14.16 1.71 -5.21
CA TRP A 63 -14.48 1.54 -3.79
C TRP A 63 -15.99 1.59 -3.59
N HIS A 64 -16.42 1.15 -2.42
CA HIS A 64 -17.81 1.20 -2.03
C HIS A 64 -18.16 2.57 -1.44
N ASP A 65 -19.18 3.20 -2.00
CA ASP A 65 -19.59 4.58 -1.71
C ASP A 65 -20.09 4.81 -0.26
N THR A 66 -20.80 3.85 0.30
CA THR A 66 -21.51 3.96 1.59
C THR A 66 -20.90 3.14 2.71
N ASP A 67 -19.72 2.54 2.50
CA ASP A 67 -19.04 1.80 3.55
C ASP A 67 -18.33 2.77 4.51
N PRO A 68 -18.77 2.84 5.80
CA PRO A 68 -18.24 3.83 6.74
C PRO A 68 -16.75 3.63 7.05
N THR A 69 -16.19 2.44 6.78
CA THR A 69 -14.78 2.15 7.05
C THR A 69 -13.85 2.68 5.96
N ILE A 70 -14.37 3.08 4.80
CA ILE A 70 -13.59 3.60 3.67
C ILE A 70 -14.19 4.92 3.12
N TYR A 71 -15.07 5.55 3.90
CA TYR A 71 -15.79 6.75 3.50
C TYR A 71 -14.86 7.96 3.37
N GLU A 72 -14.01 8.20 4.37
CA GLU A 72 -13.05 9.29 4.33
C GLU A 72 -11.91 8.99 3.36
N ARG A 73 -11.71 9.91 2.40
CA ARG A 73 -10.86 9.68 1.22
C ARG A 73 -9.99 10.89 0.90
N HIS A 74 -8.85 10.61 0.30
CA HIS A 74 -7.94 11.58 -0.31
C HIS A 74 -7.80 11.24 -1.79
N PHE A 75 -8.32 12.09 -2.68
CA PHE A 75 -8.37 11.82 -4.13
C PHE A 75 -9.04 10.48 -4.44
N TRP A 76 -10.20 10.24 -3.81
CA TRP A 76 -10.99 9.01 -3.90
C TRP A 76 -10.35 7.74 -3.32
N VAL A 77 -9.10 7.81 -2.84
CA VAL A 77 -8.43 6.73 -2.12
C VAL A 77 -8.82 6.78 -0.63
N PRO A 78 -9.35 5.70 -0.04
CA PRO A 78 -9.64 5.65 1.38
C PRO A 78 -8.39 5.81 2.24
N PHE A 79 -8.47 6.62 3.30
CA PHE A 79 -7.39 6.72 4.28
C PHE A 79 -7.08 5.36 4.93
N THR A 80 -8.07 4.50 5.07
CA THR A 80 -7.89 3.13 5.58
C THR A 80 -7.11 2.22 4.63
N SER A 81 -7.08 2.48 3.31
CA SER A 81 -6.15 1.82 2.37
C SER A 81 -4.69 2.18 2.70
N THR A 82 -4.43 3.46 2.95
CA THR A 82 -3.11 3.95 3.37
C THR A 82 -2.70 3.35 4.72
N LEU A 83 -3.61 3.36 5.69
CA LEU A 83 -3.39 2.76 7.00
C LEU A 83 -3.12 1.25 6.91
N TYR A 84 -3.83 0.53 6.04
CA TYR A 84 -3.58 -0.88 5.80
C TYR A 84 -2.12 -1.11 5.39
N ARG A 85 -1.55 -0.30 4.48
CA ARG A 85 -0.12 -0.38 4.12
C ARG A 85 0.77 -0.11 5.33
N LEU A 86 0.50 0.99 6.05
CA LEU A 86 1.29 1.40 7.20
C LEU A 86 1.28 0.37 8.34
N THR A 87 0.23 -0.42 8.51
CA THR A 87 0.10 -1.36 9.64
C THR A 87 0.49 -2.80 9.29
N PHE A 88 0.13 -3.26 8.10
CA PHE A 88 0.42 -4.63 7.66
C PHE A 88 1.85 -4.78 7.13
N SER A 89 2.40 -3.79 6.44
CA SER A 89 3.78 -3.84 5.92
C SER A 89 4.85 -4.02 7.01
N PRO A 90 4.86 -3.24 8.12
CA PRO A 90 5.85 -3.42 9.17
C PRO A 90 5.59 -4.71 9.95
N THR A 91 4.33 -5.09 10.18
CA THR A 91 4.00 -6.36 10.85
C THR A 91 4.51 -7.55 10.04
N PHE A 92 4.25 -7.57 8.73
CA PHE A 92 4.79 -8.59 7.82
C PHE A 92 6.31 -8.65 7.90
N THR A 93 6.97 -7.50 7.85
CA THR A 93 8.43 -7.39 7.91
C THR A 93 8.99 -7.94 9.21
N LEU A 94 8.38 -7.60 10.36
CA LEU A 94 8.78 -8.09 11.68
C LEU A 94 8.62 -9.60 11.79
N PHE A 95 7.49 -10.15 11.35
CA PHE A 95 7.26 -11.60 11.36
C PHE A 95 8.17 -12.32 10.38
N PHE A 96 8.37 -11.78 9.18
CA PHE A 96 9.27 -12.37 8.20
C PHE A 96 10.68 -12.48 8.77
N TYR A 97 11.24 -11.38 9.27
CA TYR A 97 12.57 -11.38 9.85
C TYR A 97 12.68 -12.21 11.13
N GLY A 98 11.66 -12.19 11.99
CA GLY A 98 11.62 -12.98 13.22
C GLY A 98 11.55 -14.48 12.94
N THR A 99 10.60 -14.91 12.11
CA THR A 99 10.42 -16.33 11.74
C THR A 99 11.61 -16.85 10.94
N HIS A 100 12.11 -16.07 9.97
CA HIS A 100 13.31 -16.40 9.21
C HIS A 100 14.51 -16.60 10.15
N LYS A 101 14.77 -15.66 11.08
CA LYS A 101 15.87 -15.79 12.03
C LYS A 101 15.74 -17.03 12.91
N VAL A 102 14.53 -17.35 13.38
CA VAL A 102 14.27 -18.54 14.20
C VAL A 102 14.48 -19.83 13.40
N MET A 103 14.05 -19.87 12.15
CA MET A 103 14.12 -21.08 11.31
C MET A 103 15.50 -21.30 10.68
N THR A 104 16.18 -20.25 10.23
CA THR A 104 17.44 -20.35 9.48
C THR A 104 18.67 -20.00 10.32
N GLY A 105 18.51 -19.27 11.43
CA GLY A 105 19.61 -18.69 12.20
C GLY A 105 20.37 -17.58 11.47
N LYS A 106 19.90 -17.16 10.29
CA LYS A 106 20.58 -16.17 9.43
C LYS A 106 20.01 -14.77 9.62
N ARG A 107 20.74 -13.78 9.08
CA ARG A 107 20.31 -12.38 9.04
C ARG A 107 19.20 -12.18 8.00
N MET A 108 18.56 -11.00 8.09
CA MET A 108 17.27 -10.65 7.49
C MET A 108 17.01 -11.12 6.06
N LEU A 109 17.98 -10.96 5.14
CA LEU A 109 17.80 -11.22 3.71
C LEU A 109 18.71 -12.35 3.19
N GLN A 110 19.33 -13.12 4.09
CA GLN A 110 20.21 -14.22 3.72
C GLN A 110 19.44 -15.54 3.58
N ALA A 111 19.29 -16.02 2.35
CA ALA A 111 18.52 -17.23 2.04
C ALA A 111 18.96 -18.47 2.85
N GLY A 112 18.02 -19.11 3.52
CA GLY A 112 18.06 -20.44 4.11
C GLY A 112 17.85 -21.56 3.10
N SER A 113 17.48 -22.74 3.59
CA SER A 113 17.03 -23.84 2.71
C SER A 113 15.58 -23.61 2.25
N PHE A 114 15.21 -24.20 1.11
CA PHE A 114 13.86 -24.08 0.56
C PHE A 114 12.74 -24.38 1.57
N LEU A 115 12.90 -25.42 2.39
CA LEU A 115 11.89 -25.79 3.40
C LEU A 115 11.79 -24.75 4.52
N GLN A 116 12.92 -24.20 4.98
CA GLN A 116 12.93 -23.15 5.99
C GLN A 116 12.31 -21.84 5.47
N GLU A 117 12.62 -21.46 4.23
CA GLU A 117 12.02 -20.29 3.59
C GLU A 117 10.51 -20.46 3.42
N THR A 118 10.09 -21.62 2.92
CA THR A 118 8.67 -21.94 2.73
C THR A 118 7.92 -21.89 4.06
N ALA A 119 8.47 -22.50 5.12
CA ALA A 119 7.88 -22.46 6.44
C ALA A 119 7.83 -21.04 7.03
N SER A 120 8.89 -20.23 6.83
CA SER A 120 8.95 -18.85 7.29
C SER A 120 7.88 -17.98 6.61
N ILE A 121 7.73 -18.11 5.30
CA ILE A 121 6.73 -17.38 4.52
C ILE A 121 5.31 -17.80 4.90
N LEU A 122 5.04 -19.11 5.05
CA LEU A 122 3.73 -19.60 5.45
C LEU A 122 3.33 -19.10 6.85
N LEU A 123 4.26 -19.18 7.80
CA LEU A 123 4.02 -18.69 9.17
C LEU A 123 3.84 -17.18 9.20
N THR A 124 4.66 -16.43 8.46
CA THR A 124 4.53 -14.99 8.31
C THR A 124 3.17 -14.63 7.72
N GLY A 125 2.76 -15.27 6.62
CA GLY A 125 1.47 -15.03 5.97
C GLY A 125 0.28 -15.31 6.89
N LEU A 126 0.34 -16.39 7.68
CA LEU A 126 -0.72 -16.75 8.62
C LEU A 126 -0.82 -15.77 9.80
N LEU A 127 0.31 -15.30 10.33
CA LEU A 127 0.35 -14.46 11.53
C LEU A 127 0.24 -12.96 11.25
N THR A 128 0.60 -12.50 10.05
CA THR A 128 0.63 -11.06 9.73
C THR A 128 -0.73 -10.41 9.92
N PHE A 129 -1.80 -11.02 9.39
CA PHE A 129 -3.13 -10.42 9.46
C PHE A 129 -3.64 -10.25 10.90
N PRO A 130 -3.77 -11.33 11.71
CA PRO A 130 -4.28 -11.18 13.07
C PRO A 130 -3.38 -10.30 13.93
N ALA A 131 -2.07 -10.36 13.75
CA ALA A 131 -1.16 -9.53 14.51
C ALA A 131 -1.23 -8.05 14.12
N ALA A 132 -1.32 -7.72 12.83
CA ALA A 132 -1.42 -6.33 12.38
C ALA A 132 -2.72 -5.69 12.90
N VAL A 133 -3.83 -6.43 12.85
CA VAL A 133 -5.10 -6.00 13.41
C VAL A 133 -4.99 -5.75 14.91
N ALA A 134 -4.48 -6.73 15.67
CA ALA A 134 -4.42 -6.64 17.13
C ALA A 134 -3.43 -5.58 17.65
N THR A 135 -2.28 -5.41 16.99
CA THR A 135 -1.17 -4.58 17.50
C THR A 135 -1.15 -3.16 16.96
N HIS A 136 -1.65 -2.96 15.73
CA HIS A 136 -1.59 -1.66 15.06
C HIS A 136 -2.98 -1.15 14.70
N PHE A 137 -3.78 -1.92 13.96
CA PHE A 137 -5.03 -1.43 13.40
C PHE A 137 -6.07 -1.08 14.48
N ILE A 138 -6.24 -1.94 15.49
CA ILE A 138 -7.15 -1.63 16.60
C ILE A 138 -6.65 -0.43 17.42
N PRO A 139 -5.41 -0.42 17.96
CA PRO A 139 -4.98 0.66 18.84
C PRO A 139 -4.78 2.01 18.13
N LEU A 140 -4.31 2.00 16.88
CA LEU A 140 -3.93 3.23 16.16
C LEU A 140 -5.08 3.81 15.32
N TYR A 141 -6.11 3.02 15.02
CA TYR A 141 -7.25 3.48 14.24
C TYR A 141 -8.57 3.29 14.97
N HIS A 142 -8.99 2.06 15.28
CA HIS A 142 -10.32 1.88 15.88
C HIS A 142 -10.44 2.54 17.26
N SER A 143 -9.37 2.60 18.06
CA SER A 143 -9.41 3.35 19.33
C SER A 143 -9.49 4.86 19.15
N LEU A 144 -8.97 5.43 18.06
CA LEU A 144 -8.98 6.88 17.84
C LEU A 144 -10.21 7.30 17.01
N HIS A 145 -10.44 6.64 15.89
CA HIS A 145 -11.55 6.92 14.99
C HIS A 145 -12.88 6.47 15.57
N ASP A 146 -13.05 5.16 15.83
CA ASP A 146 -14.36 4.63 16.21
C ASP A 146 -14.74 4.92 17.67
N ALA A 147 -13.75 4.96 18.59
CA ALA A 147 -14.01 5.19 20.00
C ALA A 147 -13.92 6.67 20.43
N LEU A 148 -13.07 7.48 19.80
CA LEU A 148 -12.87 8.89 20.15
C LEU A 148 -13.35 9.89 19.08
N GLY A 149 -13.80 9.41 17.91
CA GLY A 149 -14.34 10.26 16.84
C GLY A 149 -13.29 11.07 16.08
N ALA A 150 -12.01 10.67 16.11
CA ALA A 150 -10.98 11.29 15.28
C ALA A 150 -11.21 10.98 13.80
N SER A 151 -10.89 11.90 12.89
CA SER A 151 -10.94 11.60 11.46
C SER A 151 -9.88 10.55 11.08
N SER A 152 -10.17 9.79 10.03
CA SER A 152 -9.25 8.80 9.46
C SER A 152 -7.96 9.46 8.98
N GLU A 153 -8.05 10.67 8.43
CA GLU A 153 -6.89 11.49 8.06
C GLU A 153 -5.96 11.72 9.25
N VAL A 154 -6.50 12.16 10.39
CA VAL A 154 -5.73 12.43 11.61
C VAL A 154 -5.06 11.15 12.10
N CYS A 155 -5.76 10.01 12.06
CA CYS A 155 -5.19 8.71 12.45
C CYS A 155 -4.01 8.32 11.54
N VAL A 156 -4.16 8.44 10.23
CA VAL A 156 -3.09 8.13 9.26
C VAL A 156 -1.87 9.03 9.46
N LEU A 157 -2.08 10.35 9.58
CA LEU A 157 -1.01 11.30 9.81
C LEU A 157 -0.27 11.03 11.12
N ALA A 158 -1.00 10.70 12.20
CA ALA A 158 -0.40 10.34 13.49
C ALA A 158 0.52 9.12 13.37
N VAL A 159 0.10 8.08 12.63
CA VAL A 159 0.93 6.88 12.39
C VAL A 159 2.17 7.22 11.57
N ILE A 160 2.02 8.02 10.50
CA ILE A 160 3.16 8.48 9.68
C ILE A 160 4.17 9.24 10.55
N TYR A 161 3.71 10.20 11.36
CA TYR A 161 4.58 10.96 12.24
C TYR A 161 5.27 10.07 13.28
N LEU A 162 4.55 9.14 13.90
CA LEU A 162 5.14 8.18 14.84
C LEU A 162 6.25 7.35 14.19
N TYR A 163 6.03 6.85 12.98
CA TYR A 163 7.03 6.06 12.25
C TYR A 163 8.24 6.89 11.86
N ILE A 164 8.02 8.12 11.36
CA ILE A 164 9.11 9.06 11.07
C ILE A 164 9.95 9.31 12.33
N LEU A 165 9.32 9.53 13.49
CA LEU A 165 10.02 9.73 14.76
C LEU A 165 10.85 8.51 15.16
N ILE A 166 10.29 7.30 15.09
CA ILE A 166 11.01 6.06 15.41
C ILE A 166 12.23 5.90 14.50
N VAL A 167 12.04 6.07 13.19
CA VAL A 167 13.12 5.94 12.19
C VAL A 167 14.18 7.02 12.40
N TRP A 168 13.78 8.27 12.62
CA TRP A 168 14.68 9.39 12.83
C TRP A 168 15.53 9.23 14.09
N VAL A 169 14.93 8.87 15.23
CA VAL A 169 15.66 8.59 16.47
C VAL A 169 16.64 7.43 16.26
N SER A 170 16.23 6.39 15.54
CA SER A 170 17.07 5.22 15.30
C SER A 170 18.25 5.52 14.36
N ASP A 171 18.03 6.31 13.32
CA ASP A 171 19.10 6.73 12.40
C ASP A 171 20.15 7.61 13.10
N ARG A 172 19.71 8.51 13.99
CA ARG A 172 20.64 9.38 14.75
C ARG A 172 21.52 8.60 15.72
N ASN A 173 21.03 7.46 16.20
CA ASN A 173 21.75 6.57 17.11
C ASN A 173 22.32 5.32 16.41
N GLY A 174 22.25 5.25 15.08
CA GLY A 174 22.63 4.09 14.29
C GLY A 174 24.15 3.90 14.17
N PRO A 175 24.61 2.69 13.81
CA PRO A 175 26.02 2.39 13.62
C PRO A 175 26.62 3.18 12.44
N GLU A 176 27.89 3.60 12.54
CA GLU A 176 28.56 4.35 11.45
C GLU A 176 28.55 3.59 10.10
N GLU A 177 28.53 2.26 10.13
CA GLU A 177 28.50 1.39 8.95
C GLU A 177 27.22 1.50 8.10
N ALA A 178 26.17 2.12 8.64
CA ALA A 178 24.94 2.45 7.92
C ALA A 178 25.17 3.57 6.90
N ARG A 179 26.18 4.43 7.14
CA ARG A 179 26.47 5.59 6.30
C ARG A 179 27.71 5.31 5.46
N PRO A 180 27.60 5.26 4.12
CA PRO A 180 28.74 5.04 3.27
C PRO A 180 29.72 6.21 3.44
N ARG A 181 30.91 5.96 4.00
CA ARG A 181 32.02 6.91 3.89
C ARG A 181 32.33 7.06 2.40
N LYS A 182 32.37 8.30 1.88
CA LYS A 182 32.66 8.66 0.46
C LYS A 182 34.05 8.18 -0.01
N LYS A 183 34.31 6.88 -0.02
CA LYS A 183 35.51 6.25 -0.56
C LYS A 183 35.08 5.25 -1.62
N GLY A 184 35.09 5.70 -2.88
CA GLY A 184 34.84 4.89 -4.07
C GLY A 184 33.50 5.15 -4.77
N LYS A 185 33.34 4.55 -5.95
CA LYS A 185 32.08 4.53 -6.71
C LYS A 185 31.09 3.64 -5.95
N HIS A 186 30.16 4.23 -5.20
CA HIS A 186 29.04 3.50 -4.61
C HIS A 186 28.13 3.03 -5.75
N PRO A 187 27.95 1.72 -5.98
CA PRO A 187 27.09 1.20 -7.04
C PRO A 187 25.63 1.25 -6.60
N TRP A 188 25.07 2.46 -6.46
CA TRP A 188 23.64 2.64 -6.19
C TRP A 188 22.78 2.40 -7.44
N LYS A 189 23.40 2.25 -8.62
CA LYS A 189 22.71 1.97 -9.89
C LYS A 189 22.47 0.46 -10.05
N ASP A 190 21.60 -0.08 -9.22
CA ASP A 190 21.15 -1.46 -9.29
C ASP A 190 19.75 -1.57 -9.92
N GLU A 191 19.29 -2.81 -10.09
CA GLU A 191 17.97 -3.15 -10.62
C GLU A 191 16.85 -2.54 -9.77
N LEU A 192 17.06 -2.44 -8.45
CA LEU A 192 16.08 -1.89 -7.51
C LEU A 192 15.82 -0.40 -7.77
N THR A 193 16.88 0.36 -7.99
CA THR A 193 16.80 1.78 -8.36
C THR A 193 16.07 1.96 -9.69
N LEU A 194 16.32 1.09 -10.67
CA LEU A 194 15.61 1.13 -11.94
C LEU A 194 14.11 0.85 -11.75
N VAL A 195 13.74 -0.14 -10.94
CA VAL A 195 12.32 -0.45 -10.63
C VAL A 195 11.63 0.75 -9.98
N VAL A 196 12.27 1.38 -9.00
CA VAL A 196 11.74 2.59 -8.32
C VAL A 196 11.57 3.75 -9.30
N LEU A 197 12.57 4.01 -10.15
CA LEU A 197 12.48 5.07 -11.17
C LEU A 197 11.36 4.79 -12.17
N ILE A 198 11.28 3.58 -12.70
CA ILE A 198 10.22 3.19 -13.63
C ILE A 198 8.85 3.36 -12.97
N HIS A 199 8.68 2.92 -11.71
CA HIS A 199 7.43 3.07 -10.97
C HIS A 199 6.99 4.54 -10.92
N PHE A 200 7.77 5.41 -10.29
CA PHE A 200 7.36 6.80 -10.08
C PHE A 200 7.27 7.61 -11.37
N LEU A 201 8.17 7.36 -12.35
CA LEU A 201 8.08 8.02 -13.66
C LEU A 201 6.87 7.55 -14.45
N THR A 202 6.49 6.28 -14.34
CA THR A 202 5.27 5.75 -14.99
C THR A 202 4.05 6.47 -14.45
N PHE A 203 3.88 6.58 -13.12
CA PHE A 203 2.71 7.27 -12.55
C PHE A 203 2.74 8.79 -12.75
N ALA A 204 3.91 9.42 -12.72
CA ALA A 204 4.06 10.83 -13.07
C ALA A 204 3.73 11.09 -14.56
N GLY A 205 4.01 10.14 -15.45
CA GLY A 205 3.61 10.20 -16.85
C GLY A 205 2.12 9.92 -17.03
N LEU A 206 1.57 8.90 -16.37
CA LEU A 206 0.16 8.54 -16.46
C LEU A 206 -0.75 9.70 -16.05
N VAL A 207 -0.44 10.42 -14.96
CA VAL A 207 -1.26 11.56 -14.55
C VAL A 207 -1.28 12.69 -15.59
N VAL A 208 -0.22 12.85 -16.39
CA VAL A 208 -0.14 13.91 -17.40
C VAL A 208 -0.82 13.49 -18.71
N PHE A 209 -0.58 12.24 -19.14
CA PHE A 209 -0.93 11.80 -20.49
C PHE A 209 -2.20 10.94 -20.57
N ALA A 210 -2.58 10.26 -19.48
CA ALA A 210 -3.80 9.45 -19.48
C ALA A 210 -5.03 10.36 -19.46
N LYS A 211 -6.07 9.94 -20.20
CA LYS A 211 -7.37 10.62 -20.27
C LYS A 211 -8.42 9.73 -19.62
N PRO A 212 -8.73 9.94 -18.33
CA PRO A 212 -9.71 9.13 -17.60
C PRO A 212 -11.05 9.00 -18.34
N GLU A 213 -11.51 10.06 -19.00
CA GLU A 213 -12.75 10.10 -19.78
C GLU A 213 -12.78 9.16 -20.99
N SER A 214 -11.62 8.66 -21.42
CA SER A 214 -11.51 7.67 -22.50
C SER A 214 -11.48 6.22 -21.98
N ILE A 215 -11.47 6.03 -20.66
CA ILE A 215 -11.38 4.71 -20.04
C ILE A 215 -12.78 4.12 -19.83
N VAL A 216 -12.96 2.90 -20.30
CA VAL A 216 -14.18 2.12 -20.13
C VAL A 216 -13.83 0.81 -19.46
N SER A 217 -14.51 0.50 -18.35
CA SER A 217 -14.28 -0.72 -17.59
C SER A 217 -15.53 -1.58 -17.59
N THR A 218 -15.51 -2.65 -18.41
CA THR A 218 -16.57 -3.67 -18.45
C THR A 218 -16.11 -4.89 -17.67
N GLY A 219 -16.81 -5.22 -16.59
CA GLY A 219 -16.38 -6.32 -15.75
C GLY A 219 -17.24 -6.51 -14.52
N VAL A 220 -16.67 -7.22 -13.55
CA VAL A 220 -17.28 -7.40 -12.24
C VAL A 220 -17.01 -6.16 -11.41
N HIS A 221 -18.08 -5.49 -11.02
CA HIS A 221 -18.06 -4.29 -10.18
C HIS A 221 -18.92 -4.50 -8.95
N GLU A 222 -19.01 -3.48 -8.10
CA GLU A 222 -19.98 -3.48 -7.01
C GLU A 222 -21.38 -3.73 -7.55
N PRO A 223 -22.17 -4.66 -6.99
CA PRO A 223 -23.44 -5.03 -7.56
C PRO A 223 -24.42 -3.84 -7.60
N LEU A 224 -25.04 -3.60 -8.75
CA LEU A 224 -26.17 -2.65 -8.86
C LEU A 224 -27.43 -3.31 -8.29
N GLY A 225 -28.36 -2.50 -7.78
CA GLY A 225 -29.61 -2.99 -7.21
C GLY A 225 -30.41 -1.93 -6.46
N PRO A 226 -31.41 -2.34 -5.66
CA PRO A 226 -32.26 -1.42 -4.91
C PRO A 226 -31.46 -0.59 -3.89
N CYS A 227 -31.62 0.74 -3.93
CA CYS A 227 -30.90 1.67 -3.06
C CYS A 227 -31.30 1.59 -1.58
N ASN A 228 -32.46 0.99 -1.28
CA ASN A 228 -33.02 0.90 0.08
C ASN A 228 -32.55 -0.34 0.86
N GLU A 229 -31.80 -1.25 0.22
CA GLU A 229 -31.29 -2.44 0.90
C GLU A 229 -29.94 -2.15 1.56
N THR A 230 -29.87 -2.37 2.87
CA THR A 230 -28.64 -2.25 3.66
C THR A 230 -28.23 -3.60 4.24
N VAL A 231 -26.92 -3.77 4.45
CA VAL A 231 -26.34 -4.93 5.14
C VAL A 231 -25.59 -4.46 6.38
N HIS A 232 -25.73 -5.21 7.46
CA HIS A 232 -24.99 -5.00 8.70
C HIS A 232 -23.75 -5.87 8.75
N PHE A 233 -22.66 -5.34 9.29
CA PHE A 233 -21.42 -6.07 9.54
C PHE A 233 -20.74 -5.55 10.81
N TYR A 234 -19.79 -6.34 11.31
CA TYR A 234 -19.00 -5.97 12.49
C TYR A 234 -17.69 -5.33 12.05
N ASN A 235 -17.34 -4.18 12.63
CA ASN A 235 -15.98 -3.64 12.51
C ASN A 235 -15.00 -4.43 13.41
N ALA A 236 -13.71 -4.08 13.38
CA ALA A 236 -12.68 -4.85 14.09
C ALA A 236 -12.79 -4.78 15.64
N ILE A 237 -13.55 -3.82 16.18
CA ILE A 237 -13.84 -3.72 17.62
C ILE A 237 -15.21 -4.30 18.00
N GLY A 238 -15.91 -4.94 17.04
CA GLY A 238 -17.18 -5.62 17.27
C GLY A 238 -18.40 -4.71 17.32
N GLN A 239 -18.29 -3.44 16.90
CA GLN A 239 -19.45 -2.57 16.71
C GLN A 239 -20.18 -2.94 15.41
N VAL A 240 -21.51 -2.87 15.44
CA VAL A 240 -22.35 -3.08 14.26
C VAL A 240 -22.42 -1.80 13.46
N VAL A 241 -21.96 -1.88 12.22
CA VAL A 241 -22.05 -0.82 11.22
C VAL A 241 -22.90 -1.30 10.04
N SER A 242 -23.49 -0.37 9.29
CA SER A 242 -24.28 -0.69 8.10
C SER A 242 -23.77 0.05 6.89
N LYS A 243 -23.92 -0.59 5.74
CA LYS A 243 -23.71 0.02 4.41
C LYS A 243 -24.80 -0.43 3.45
N ARG A 244 -24.94 0.24 2.30
CA ARG A 244 -25.85 -0.25 1.25
C ARG A 244 -25.35 -1.59 0.74
N LYS A 245 -26.27 -2.47 0.36
CA LYS A 245 -25.94 -3.78 -0.22
C LYS A 245 -25.52 -3.67 -1.68
N TYR A 246 -26.02 -2.64 -2.35
CA TYR A 246 -25.88 -2.39 -3.77
C TYR A 246 -25.44 -0.95 -3.99
N LEU A 247 -24.66 -0.75 -5.05
CA LEU A 247 -24.38 0.57 -5.59
C LEU A 247 -25.69 1.15 -6.15
N CYS A 248 -26.04 2.35 -5.69
CA CYS A 248 -27.26 3.03 -6.10
C CYS A 248 -27.01 3.90 -7.33
N PRO A 249 -27.55 3.58 -8.52
CA PRO A 249 -27.25 4.34 -9.74
C PRO A 249 -27.75 5.80 -9.73
N THR A 250 -28.66 6.15 -8.82
CA THR A 250 -29.30 7.47 -8.75
C THR A 250 -28.67 8.40 -7.73
N ASP A 251 -27.86 7.87 -6.81
CA ASP A 251 -27.39 8.59 -5.60
C ASP A 251 -26.10 7.95 -5.08
N TYR A 252 -25.10 7.81 -5.95
CA TYR A 252 -23.74 7.40 -5.58
C TYR A 252 -22.82 8.63 -5.62
N ASP A 253 -21.80 8.65 -4.77
CA ASP A 253 -20.92 9.82 -4.56
C ASP A 253 -19.54 9.68 -5.24
N GLU A 254 -19.36 8.69 -6.11
CA GLU A 254 -18.05 8.39 -6.69
C GLU A 254 -17.74 9.28 -7.91
N GLY A 255 -16.98 10.36 -7.72
CA GLY A 255 -16.68 11.34 -8.77
C GLY A 255 -15.69 10.90 -9.85
N TYR A 256 -15.16 9.67 -9.80
CA TYR A 256 -14.24 9.12 -10.81
C TYR A 256 -14.92 8.25 -11.87
N MET A 257 -16.19 7.89 -11.69
CA MET A 257 -16.91 7.03 -12.62
C MET A 257 -18.38 7.42 -12.82
N ASP A 258 -18.92 7.10 -13.98
CA ASP A 258 -20.34 7.19 -14.27
C ASP A 258 -20.76 6.18 -15.37
N PHE A 259 -21.94 6.41 -15.97
CA PHE A 259 -22.50 5.58 -17.04
C PHE A 259 -22.64 6.32 -18.38
N HIS A 260 -21.96 7.44 -18.60
CA HIS A 260 -22.19 8.29 -19.79
C HIS A 260 -21.88 7.58 -21.11
N CYS A 261 -20.92 6.66 -21.12
CA CYS A 261 -20.52 5.87 -22.29
C CYS A 261 -21.40 4.62 -22.53
N VAL A 262 -22.34 4.32 -21.63
CA VAL A 262 -23.28 3.20 -21.77
C VAL A 262 -24.49 3.64 -22.60
N HIS A 263 -25.13 2.70 -23.30
CA HIS A 263 -26.31 2.99 -24.11
C HIS A 263 -27.40 3.68 -23.28
N GLY A 264 -27.82 4.88 -23.70
CA GLY A 264 -28.78 5.70 -22.97
C GLY A 264 -28.22 6.47 -21.78
N GLY A 265 -26.89 6.45 -21.56
CA GLY A 265 -26.19 7.22 -20.53
C GLY A 265 -26.57 6.84 -19.09
N LYS A 266 -27.05 5.61 -18.89
CA LYS A 266 -27.63 5.16 -17.62
C LYS A 266 -27.15 3.75 -17.29
N ALA A 267 -27.04 3.47 -15.99
CA ALA A 267 -26.76 2.13 -15.50
C ALA A 267 -27.85 1.13 -15.96
N PRO A 268 -27.48 -0.15 -16.19
CA PRO A 268 -28.45 -1.17 -16.52
C PRO A 268 -29.48 -1.34 -15.37
N PRO A 269 -30.78 -1.45 -15.69
CA PRO A 269 -31.82 -1.54 -14.67
C PRO A 269 -31.83 -2.92 -14.00
N GLY A 270 -32.04 -2.94 -12.68
CA GLY A 270 -32.13 -4.18 -11.90
C GLY A 270 -30.82 -4.60 -11.26
N VAL A 271 -30.71 -5.87 -10.89
CA VAL A 271 -29.54 -6.39 -10.18
C VAL A 271 -28.49 -6.90 -11.16
N HIS A 272 -27.33 -6.24 -11.18
CA HIS A 272 -26.25 -6.59 -12.09
C HIS A 272 -24.90 -6.60 -11.37
N HIS A 273 -24.18 -7.71 -11.53
CA HIS A 273 -22.80 -7.87 -11.03
C HIS A 273 -21.76 -7.63 -12.13
N TRP A 274 -22.18 -7.66 -13.40
CA TRP A 274 -21.32 -7.46 -14.55
C TRP A 274 -21.91 -6.35 -15.41
N TYR A 275 -21.24 -5.20 -15.47
CA TYR A 275 -21.69 -4.04 -16.22
C TYR A 275 -20.51 -3.17 -16.64
N THR A 276 -20.81 -2.14 -17.42
CA THR A 276 -19.82 -1.17 -17.89
C THR A 276 -19.93 0.11 -17.09
N ILE A 277 -18.79 0.61 -16.64
CA ILE A 277 -18.62 1.97 -16.09
C ILE A 277 -17.63 2.75 -16.95
N CYS A 278 -17.75 4.06 -16.88
CA CYS A 278 -17.04 5.02 -17.71
C CYS A 278 -16.24 5.96 -16.80
N GLY A 279 -15.00 6.26 -17.14
CA GLY A 279 -14.19 7.17 -16.35
C GLY A 279 -14.65 8.61 -16.53
N THR A 280 -14.56 9.42 -15.51
CA THR A 280 -14.87 10.86 -15.60
C THR A 280 -13.59 11.67 -15.79
N PRO A 281 -13.63 12.84 -16.46
CA PRO A 281 -12.46 13.71 -16.59
C PRO A 281 -11.96 14.19 -15.21
N TYR A 282 -10.73 14.71 -15.15
CA TYR A 282 -10.26 15.39 -13.95
C TYR A 282 -11.07 16.68 -13.73
N GLU A 283 -11.60 16.89 -12.52
CA GLU A 283 -12.24 18.17 -12.16
C GLU A 283 -11.22 19.31 -12.21
N ASN A 284 -10.08 19.08 -11.57
CA ASN A 284 -8.92 19.97 -11.60
C ASN A 284 -7.67 19.14 -11.91
N HIS A 285 -7.31 19.08 -13.20
CA HIS A 285 -6.19 18.25 -13.64
C HIS A 285 -4.85 18.73 -13.07
N ALA A 286 -4.65 20.05 -12.94
CA ALA A 286 -3.43 20.62 -12.38
C ALA A 286 -3.22 20.23 -10.91
N GLU A 287 -4.30 20.16 -10.13
CA GLU A 287 -4.26 19.70 -8.76
C GLU A 287 -3.90 18.21 -8.66
N TYR A 288 -4.50 17.36 -9.48
CA TYR A 288 -4.12 15.94 -9.57
C TYR A 288 -2.64 15.77 -9.94
N ILE A 289 -2.15 16.50 -10.95
CA ILE A 289 -0.74 16.48 -11.35
C ILE A 289 0.14 16.90 -10.17
N THR A 290 -0.21 17.99 -9.48
CA THR A 290 0.56 18.51 -8.35
C THR A 290 0.65 17.50 -7.21
N VAL A 291 -0.45 16.87 -6.85
CA VAL A 291 -0.48 15.88 -5.76
C VAL A 291 0.30 14.61 -6.13
N VAL A 292 0.06 14.06 -7.33
CA VAL A 292 0.75 12.85 -7.80
C VAL A 292 2.25 13.11 -7.94
N TRP A 293 2.64 14.24 -8.54
CA TRP A 293 4.06 14.62 -8.65
C TRP A 293 4.68 14.88 -7.28
N GLY A 294 3.95 15.49 -6.35
CA GLY A 294 4.40 15.67 -4.97
C GLY A 294 4.74 14.34 -4.29
N PHE A 295 3.85 13.35 -4.39
CA PHE A 295 4.13 12.01 -3.86
C PHE A 295 5.24 11.28 -4.64
N CYS A 296 5.32 11.44 -5.97
CA CYS A 296 6.42 10.88 -6.76
C CYS A 296 7.77 11.47 -6.35
N LEU A 297 7.86 12.78 -6.17
CA LEU A 297 9.09 13.44 -5.72
C LEU A 297 9.45 13.05 -4.28
N LEU A 298 8.46 12.97 -3.39
CA LEU A 298 8.65 12.46 -2.03
C LEU A 298 9.19 11.02 -2.05
N GLY A 299 8.56 10.14 -2.82
CA GLY A 299 8.98 8.75 -2.97
C GLY A 299 10.39 8.63 -3.54
N LEU A 300 10.68 9.32 -4.65
CA LEU A 300 12.01 9.35 -5.26
C LEU A 300 13.08 9.87 -4.30
N ALA A 301 12.80 10.95 -3.57
CA ALA A 301 13.73 11.47 -2.57
C ALA A 301 13.94 10.49 -1.42
N TYR A 302 12.88 9.81 -0.97
CA TYR A 302 12.96 8.83 0.11
C TYR A 302 13.78 7.61 -0.31
N TYR A 303 13.46 6.98 -1.44
CA TYR A 303 14.23 5.86 -1.98
C TYR A 303 15.66 6.24 -2.37
N TYR A 304 15.91 7.46 -2.84
CA TYR A 304 17.27 7.92 -3.09
C TYR A 304 18.10 7.89 -1.80
N ASN A 305 17.54 8.33 -0.67
CA ASN A 305 18.23 8.23 0.61
C ASN A 305 18.47 6.77 1.01
N LEU A 306 17.50 5.88 0.84
CA LEU A 306 17.61 4.46 1.15
C LEU A 306 18.62 3.71 0.26
N LEU A 307 18.68 4.03 -1.04
CA LEU A 307 19.45 3.27 -2.02
C LEU A 307 20.83 3.87 -2.30
N ALA A 308 20.94 5.19 -2.38
CA ALA A 308 22.16 5.89 -2.76
C ALA A 308 22.94 6.49 -1.57
N CYS A 309 22.24 6.90 -0.52
CA CYS A 309 22.87 7.50 0.67
C CYS A 309 23.11 6.51 1.82
N SER A 310 22.77 5.24 1.65
CA SER A 310 22.86 4.22 2.71
C SER A 310 23.86 3.10 2.36
N GLY A 311 24.02 2.14 3.26
CA GLY A 311 24.91 0.99 3.08
C GLY A 311 24.54 0.11 1.89
N LEU A 312 25.44 -0.80 1.52
CA LEU A 312 25.16 -1.84 0.52
C LEU A 312 24.44 -3.03 1.15
N ASP A 313 23.82 -3.85 0.30
CA ASP A 313 23.24 -5.13 0.68
C ASP A 313 24.26 -6.00 1.43
N GLU A 314 23.79 -6.80 2.40
CA GLU A 314 24.67 -7.71 3.13
C GLU A 314 25.26 -8.74 2.16
N ALA A 315 26.57 -8.64 1.91
CA ALA A 315 27.28 -9.65 1.12
C ALA A 315 27.18 -11.01 1.83
N PRO A 316 26.98 -12.12 1.10
CA PRO A 316 27.06 -13.45 1.70
C PRO A 316 28.46 -13.60 2.31
N ASN A 317 28.51 -13.87 3.61
CA ASN A 317 29.75 -14.11 4.34
C ASN A 317 30.62 -15.08 3.52
N LYS A 318 31.72 -14.59 2.94
CA LYS A 318 32.79 -15.46 2.46
C LYS A 318 33.20 -16.28 3.67
N LYS A 319 32.89 -17.58 3.67
CA LYS A 319 33.36 -18.51 4.70
C LYS A 319 34.84 -18.22 4.93
N HIS A 320 35.20 -17.74 6.12
CA HIS A 320 36.59 -17.72 6.54
C HIS A 320 37.07 -19.17 6.44
N LYS A 321 37.89 -19.47 5.44
CA LYS A 321 38.70 -20.69 5.46
C LYS A 321 39.67 -20.50 6.61
N THR A 322 39.36 -21.14 7.74
CA THR A 322 40.37 -21.45 8.75
C THR A 322 41.33 -22.43 8.11
N ASN A 323 42.53 -21.96 7.80
CA ASN A 323 43.71 -22.81 7.62
C ASN A 323 44.11 -23.38 8.98
#